data_AF-A0A3D5WNA4-F1
#
_entry.id   AF-A0A3D5WNA4-F1
#
_cell.length_a   1.000
_cell.length_b   1.000
_cell.length_c   1.000
_cell.angle_alpha   90.00
_cell.angle_beta   90.00
_cell.angle_gamma   90.00
#
_symmetry.space_group_name_H-M   'P 1'
#
loop_
_entity.id
_entity.type
_entity.pdbx_description
1 polymer ?
#
loop_
_entity_poly.entity_id
_entity_poly.type
_entity_poly.pdbx_seq_one_letter_code
_entity_poly.pdbx_strand_id
1 'polypeptide(L)'
;EAAGISARQMSLDLGLNKNYINSIESGKNYPALEGFFNICDYLHVDPFTFFYTDDNTYQSFAYFIPLLQKLNSEEIQHVYQMVKNVTEYPSRQTKTKANRFIPTK
;
A
#
# COMPACT_ATOMS: atom_id res chain seq x y z
N GLU A 1 -3.98 -12.73 -14.96
CA GLU A 1 -5.39 -12.79 -14.54
C GLU A 1 -5.44 -13.10 -13.05
N ALA A 2 -5.61 -12.08 -12.20
CA ALA A 2 -5.52 -12.26 -10.74
C ALA A 2 -6.80 -12.86 -10.11
N ALA A 3 -7.93 -12.81 -10.81
CA ALA A 3 -9.24 -13.26 -10.32
C ALA A 3 -9.95 -14.28 -11.23
N GLY A 4 -9.26 -14.84 -12.23
CA GLY A 4 -9.89 -15.77 -13.21
C GLY A 4 -10.90 -15.11 -14.17
N ILE A 5 -10.96 -13.78 -14.17
CA ILE A 5 -11.85 -12.98 -15.02
C ILE A 5 -11.00 -12.23 -16.05
N SER A 6 -11.42 -12.25 -17.32
CA SER A 6 -10.72 -11.50 -18.38
C SER A 6 -10.93 -9.98 -18.24
N ALA A 7 -9.94 -9.18 -18.65
CA ALA A 7 -10.04 -7.71 -18.71
C ALA A 7 -11.28 -7.24 -19.50
N ARG A 8 -11.66 -7.99 -20.53
CA ARG A 8 -12.89 -7.75 -21.30
C ARG A 8 -14.13 -7.93 -20.44
N GLN A 9 -14.23 -9.03 -19.69
CA GLN A 9 -15.40 -9.30 -18.85
C GLN A 9 -15.53 -8.24 -17.75
N MET A 10 -14.42 -7.91 -17.07
CA MET A 10 -14.41 -6.85 -16.06
C MET A 10 -14.87 -5.51 -16.65
N SER A 11 -14.41 -5.15 -17.85
CA SER A 11 -14.87 -3.92 -18.51
C SER A 11 -16.39 -3.90 -18.70
N LEU A 12 -16.98 -5.02 -19.09
CA LEU A 12 -18.42 -5.14 -19.32
C LEU A 12 -19.22 -5.13 -18.02
N ASP A 13 -18.73 -5.80 -16.97
CA ASP A 13 -19.37 -5.83 -15.65
C ASP A 13 -19.41 -4.45 -15.00
N LEU A 14 -18.39 -3.62 -15.26
CA LEU A 14 -18.33 -2.22 -14.85
C LEU A 14 -19.24 -1.30 -15.69
N GLY A 15 -19.96 -1.83 -16.68
CA GLY A 15 -20.78 -1.03 -17.60
C GLY A 15 -19.97 -0.20 -18.60
N LEU A 16 -18.71 -0.54 -18.82
CA LEU A 16 -17.77 0.20 -19.66
C LEU A 16 -17.54 -0.51 -21.00
N ASN A 17 -16.88 0.18 -21.93
CA ASN A 17 -16.49 -0.40 -23.21
C ASN A 17 -15.55 -1.60 -22.99
N LYS A 18 -15.75 -2.70 -23.73
CA LYS A 18 -14.95 -3.94 -23.68
C LYS A 18 -13.41 -3.78 -23.69
N ASN A 19 -12.89 -2.65 -24.14
CA ASN A 19 -11.46 -2.35 -24.22
C ASN A 19 -10.94 -1.50 -23.04
N TYR A 20 -11.80 -1.11 -22.10
CA TYR A 20 -11.47 -0.17 -21.03
C TYR A 20 -10.31 -0.68 -20.15
N ILE A 21 -10.46 -1.85 -19.53
CA ILE A 21 -9.41 -2.43 -18.67
C ILE A 21 -8.13 -2.71 -19.47
N ASN A 22 -8.24 -3.25 -20.69
CA ASN A 22 -7.09 -3.45 -21.57
C ASN A 22 -6.31 -2.15 -21.88
N SER A 23 -7.02 -1.03 -22.01
CA SER A 23 -6.39 0.28 -22.24
C SER A 23 -5.63 0.78 -21.01
N ILE A 24 -6.08 0.41 -19.81
CA ILE A 24 -5.43 0.71 -18.53
C ILE A 24 -4.21 -0.20 -18.33
N GLU A 25 -4.36 -1.51 -18.49
CA GLU A 25 -3.26 -2.47 -18.34
C GLU A 25 -2.12 -2.22 -19.33
N SER A 26 -2.43 -1.75 -20.54
CA SER A 26 -1.43 -1.37 -21.54
C SER A 26 -0.82 0.02 -21.34
N GLY A 27 -1.24 0.76 -20.31
CA GLY A 27 -0.75 2.11 -19.99
C GLY A 27 -1.18 3.19 -20.99
N LYS A 28 -2.09 2.87 -21.93
CA LYS A 28 -2.59 3.85 -22.92
C LYS A 28 -3.45 4.91 -22.27
N ASN A 29 -4.24 4.53 -21.27
CA ASN A 29 -5.13 5.41 -20.53
C ASN A 29 -4.99 5.16 -19.03
N TYR A 30 -5.28 6.18 -18.22
CA TYR A 30 -5.50 6.04 -16.79
C TYR A 30 -7.00 6.14 -16.49
N PRO A 31 -7.52 5.39 -15.51
CA PRO A 31 -8.89 5.58 -15.06
C PRO A 31 -9.05 6.98 -14.47
N ALA A 32 -10.23 7.59 -14.64
CA ALA A 32 -10.64 8.67 -13.75
C ALA A 32 -10.73 8.14 -12.30
N LEU A 33 -10.70 9.01 -11.30
CA LEU A 33 -10.70 8.59 -9.90
C LEU A 33 -11.92 7.72 -9.54
N GLU A 34 -13.10 8.02 -10.08
CA GLU A 34 -14.29 7.17 -9.94
C GLU A 34 -14.08 5.77 -10.54
N GLY A 35 -13.50 5.70 -11.74
CA GLY A 35 -13.19 4.42 -12.40
C GLY A 35 -12.18 3.60 -11.61
N PHE A 36 -11.22 4.24 -10.94
CA PHE A 36 -10.28 3.57 -10.04
C PHE A 36 -11.01 2.92 -8.85
N PHE A 37 -11.90 3.65 -8.17
CA PHE A 37 -12.69 3.08 -7.07
C PHE A 37 -13.59 1.93 -7.51
N ASN A 38 -14.23 2.06 -8.67
CA ASN A 38 -15.06 0.98 -9.23
C ASN A 38 -14.23 -0.29 -9.52
N ILE A 39 -13.00 -0.14 -9.99
CA ILE A 39 -12.07 -1.26 -10.19
C ILE A 39 -11.68 -1.88 -8.84
N CYS A 40 -11.37 -1.06 -7.83
CA CYS A 40 -11.02 -1.53 -6.48
C CYS A 40 -12.16 -2.34 -5.85
N ASP A 41 -13.39 -1.83 -5.91
CA ASP A 41 -14.58 -2.50 -5.38
C ASP A 41 -14.81 -3.85 -6.07
N TYR A 42 -14.69 -3.87 -7.40
CA TYR A 42 -14.83 -5.09 -8.19
C TYR A 42 -13.80 -6.16 -7.83
N LEU A 43 -12.56 -5.75 -7.58
CA LEU A 43 -11.45 -6.65 -7.22
C LEU A 43 -11.39 -6.97 -5.73
N HIS A 44 -12.27 -6.39 -4.91
CA HIS A 44 -12.24 -6.49 -3.45
C HIS A 44 -10.88 -6.11 -2.84
N VAL A 45 -10.27 -5.07 -3.40
CA VAL A 45 -9.01 -4.49 -2.90
C VAL A 45 -9.28 -3.11 -2.32
N ASP A 46 -8.70 -2.82 -1.16
CA ASP A 46 -8.80 -1.49 -0.57
C ASP A 46 -7.98 -0.49 -1.40
N PRO A 47 -8.56 0.64 -1.87
CA PRO A 47 -7.82 1.66 -2.60
C PRO A 47 -6.56 2.14 -1.88
N PHE A 48 -6.56 2.12 -0.55
CA PHE A 48 -5.40 2.44 0.28
C PHE A 48 -4.22 1.51 -0.03
N THR A 49 -4.45 0.21 -0.23
CA THR A 49 -3.35 -0.76 -0.48
C THR A 49 -2.55 -0.42 -1.73
N PHE A 50 -3.20 0.16 -2.73
CA PHE A 50 -2.58 0.53 -4.00
C PHE A 50 -1.46 1.58 -3.82
N PHE A 51 -1.60 2.47 -2.83
CA PHE A 51 -0.64 3.55 -2.60
C PHE A 51 0.54 3.15 -1.70
N TYR A 52 0.52 1.95 -1.12
CA TYR A 52 1.64 1.43 -0.32
C TYR A 52 2.48 0.46 -1.14
N THR A 53 3.69 0.86 -1.49
CA THR A 53 4.63 0.05 -2.29
C THR A 53 5.59 -0.78 -1.43
N ASP A 54 5.45 -0.74 -0.10
CA ASP A 54 6.27 -1.52 0.84
C ASP A 54 5.42 -2.60 1.51
N ASP A 55 5.56 -3.83 1.01
CA ASP A 55 4.74 -5.00 1.35
C ASP A 55 4.74 -5.33 2.85
N ASN A 56 5.85 -5.13 3.55
CA ASN A 56 5.97 -5.45 4.99
C ASN A 56 5.28 -4.40 5.87
N THR A 57 5.38 -3.14 5.45
CA THR A 57 4.80 -1.99 6.14
C THR A 57 3.28 -1.97 5.96
N TYR A 58 2.79 -2.33 4.76
CA TYR A 58 1.37 -2.41 4.45
C TYR A 58 0.62 -3.43 5.34
N GLN A 59 1.14 -4.66 5.46
CA GLN A 59 0.48 -5.69 6.29
C GLN A 59 0.34 -5.24 7.75
N SER A 60 1.39 -4.63 8.30
CA SER A 60 1.38 -4.13 9.68
C SER A 60 0.32 -3.04 9.88
N PHE A 61 0.20 -2.08 8.95
CA PHE A 61 -0.82 -1.04 9.04
C PHE A 61 -2.25 -1.56 8.81
N ALA A 62 -2.44 -2.49 7.90
CA ALA A 62 -3.74 -3.09 7.61
C ALA A 62 -4.36 -3.78 8.85
N TYR A 63 -3.54 -4.42 9.69
CA TYR A 63 -4.00 -4.98 10.97
C TYR A 63 -4.11 -3.94 12.09
N PHE A 64 -3.26 -2.91 12.08
CA PHE A 64 -3.18 -1.94 13.17
C PHE A 64 -4.25 -0.85 13.10
N ILE A 65 -4.57 -0.32 11.90
CA ILE A 65 -5.57 0.74 11.72
C ILE A 65 -6.95 0.36 12.31
N PRO A 66 -7.50 -0.84 12.07
CA PRO A 66 -8.78 -1.24 12.68
C PRO A 66 -8.75 -1.32 14.21
N LEU A 67 -7.58 -1.55 14.82
CA LEU A 67 -7.43 -1.51 16.27
C LEU A 67 -7.46 -0.06 16.77
N LEU A 68 -6.80 0.86 16.06
CA LEU A 68 -6.80 2.29 16.41
C LEU A 68 -8.19 2.92 16.31
N GLN A 69 -9.02 2.49 15.35
CA GLN A 69 -10.39 2.98 15.17
C GLN A 69 -11.32 2.66 16.34
N LYS A 70 -10.96 1.70 17.20
CA LYS A 70 -11.74 1.33 18.40
C LYS A 70 -11.42 2.19 19.63
N LEU A 71 -10.35 2.98 19.55
CA LEU A 71 -9.85 3.77 20.67
C LEU A 71 -10.56 5.11 20.75
N ASN A 72 -10.75 5.60 21.98
CA ASN A 72 -11.20 6.96 22.20
C ASN A 72 -10.06 7.99 22.03
N SER A 73 -10.39 9.28 22.08
CA SER A 73 -9.41 10.35 21.82
C SER A 73 -8.22 10.35 22.79
N GLU A 74 -8.41 10.00 24.06
CA GLU A 74 -7.34 9.94 25.05
C GLU A 74 -6.41 8.74 24.80
N GLU A 75 -6.99 7.57 24.52
CA GLU A 75 -6.24 6.36 24.18
C GLU A 75 -5.42 6.52 22.89
N ILE A 76 -5.98 7.18 21.87
CA ILE A 76 -5.24 7.51 20.65
C ILE A 76 -4.05 8.42 20.97
N GLN A 77 -4.20 9.39 21.87
CA GLN A 77 -3.09 10.26 22.28
C GLN A 77 -1.98 9.45 22.97
N HIS A 78 -2.32 8.48 23.82
CA HIS A 78 -1.31 7.62 24.44
C HIS A 78 -0.53 6.81 23.40
N VAL A 79 -1.22 6.18 22.44
CA VAL A 79 -0.56 5.45 21.35
C VAL A 79 0.32 6.38 20.51
N TYR A 80 -0.16 7.58 20.20
CA TYR A 80 0.62 8.58 19.47
C TYR A 80 1.91 8.94 20.20
N GLN A 81 1.87 9.19 21.51
CA GLN A 81 3.08 9.50 22.29
C GLN A 81 4.06 8.32 22.30
N MET A 82 3.58 7.08 22.41
CA MET A 82 4.45 5.91 22.33
C MET A 82 5.16 5.81 20.99
N VAL A 83 4.43 5.93 19.88
CA VAL A 83 5.00 5.88 18.53
C VAL A 83 6.01 7.01 18.34
N LYS A 84 5.63 8.24 18.72
CA LYS A 84 6.49 9.42 18.65
C LYS A 84 7.82 9.20 19.37
N ASN A 85 7.78 8.72 20.61
CA ASN A 85 8.98 8.45 21.40
C ASN A 85 9.91 7.42 20.75
N VAL A 86 9.34 6.39 20.10
CA VAL A 86 10.13 5.36 19.39
C VAL A 86 10.76 5.92 18.12
N THR A 87 10.05 6.81 17.40
CA THR A 87 10.55 7.40 16.15
C THR A 87 11.54 8.54 16.35
N GLU A 88 11.44 9.28 17.46
CA GLU A 88 12.33 10.42 17.77
C GLU A 88 13.61 9.98 18.51
N TYR A 89 13.68 8.73 18.99
CA TYR A 89 14.93 8.17 19.51
C TYR A 89 15.84 7.75 18.34
N PRO A 90 17.03 8.33 18.16
CA PRO A 90 17.92 7.92 17.09
C PRO A 90 18.31 6.45 17.30
N SER A 91 18.11 5.64 16.27
CA SER A 91 18.47 4.23 16.19
C SER A 91 19.84 4.00 16.83
N ARG A 92 19.94 3.08 17.79
CA ARG A 92 21.24 2.56 18.25
C ARG A 92 22.01 2.09 17.01
N GLN A 93 23.08 2.81 16.68
CA GLN A 93 24.04 2.41 15.66
C GLN A 93 24.55 1.00 16.01
N THR A 94 24.12 -0.02 15.28
CA THR A 94 24.89 -1.26 15.19
C THR A 94 26.15 -0.96 14.39
N LYS A 95 27.20 -0.55 15.10
CA LYS A 95 28.56 -0.48 14.57
C LYS A 95 29.01 -1.90 14.21
N THR A 96 28.77 -2.35 12.98
CA THR A 96 29.59 -3.40 12.39
C THR A 96 30.79 -2.72 11.76
N LYS A 97 31.93 -2.72 12.48
CA LYS A 97 33.23 -2.36 11.92
C LYS A 97 33.58 -3.35 10.81
N ALA A 98 33.31 -3.02 9.55
CA ALA A 98 33.99 -3.64 8.42
C ALA A 98 35.28 -2.85 8.15
N ASN A 99 36.27 -3.07 9.00
CA ASN A 99 37.65 -2.67 8.72
C ASN A 99 38.28 -3.79 7.88
N ARG A 100 38.42 -3.60 6.57
CA ARG A 100 39.36 -4.34 5.72
C ARG A 100 39.65 -3.49 4.49
N PHE A 101 40.67 -2.65 4.60
CA PHE A 101 41.98 -2.91 4.00
C PHE A 101 41.95 -2.73 2.49
N ILE A 102 42.34 -1.52 2.06
CA ILE A 102 42.77 -1.23 0.70
C ILE A 102 44.19 -1.77 0.56
N PRO A 103 44.50 -2.55 -0.49
CA PRO A 103 45.82 -2.45 -1.10
C PRO A 103 45.68 -2.06 -2.57
N THR A 104 46.25 -0.91 -2.86
CA THR A 104 46.67 -0.44 -4.17
C THR A 104 47.66 -1.42 -4.80
N LYS A 105 47.44 -1.77 -6.07
CA LYS A 105 48.47 -1.75 -7.12
C LYS A 105 47.81 -1.33 -8.42
#